data_AF-A0A9W6LUL7-F1
#
_entry.id   AF-A0A9W6LUL7-F1
#
_cell.length_a   1.000
_cell.length_b   1.000
_cell.length_c   1.000
_cell.angle_alpha   90.00
_cell.angle_beta   90.00
_cell.angle_gamma   90.00
#
_symmetry.space_group_name_H-M   'P 1'
#
loop_
_entity.id
_entity.type
_entity.pdbx_description
1 polymer ?
#
loop_
_entity_poly.entity_id
_entity_poly.type
_entity_poly.pdbx_seq_one_letter_code
_entity_poly.pdbx_strand_id
1 'polypeptide(L)'
;MRKVHFAAAVTVGILFSGAIALAYDGTNCKAPGNCWEPKPGFPDKVEGSKYDPKHDPKEIAKQQASIQGMEERNKKRVENFKKTGKWEYDVSKIAQ
;
A
#
# COMPACT_ATOMS: atom_id res chain seq x y z
N MET A 1 -24.84 40.65 26.39
CA MET A 1 -24.62 39.21 26.67
C MET A 1 -24.71 38.32 25.42
N ARG A 2 -25.77 38.43 24.60
CA ARG A 2 -25.96 37.63 23.37
C ARG A 2 -24.82 37.66 22.35
N LYS A 3 -24.14 38.80 22.16
CA LYS A 3 -22.97 38.92 21.26
C LYS A 3 -21.70 38.25 21.82
N VAL A 4 -21.53 38.23 23.14
CA VAL A 4 -20.39 37.58 23.83
C VAL A 4 -20.54 36.06 23.76
N HIS A 5 -21.78 35.56 23.87
CA HIS A 5 -22.07 34.13 23.73
C HIS A 5 -21.90 33.64 22.28
N PHE A 6 -22.21 34.49 21.29
CA PHE A 6 -21.96 34.17 19.88
C PHE A 6 -20.47 34.13 19.54
N ALA A 7 -19.68 35.09 20.03
CA ALA A 7 -18.23 35.09 19.83
C ALA A 7 -17.55 33.88 20.49
N ALA A 8 -17.96 33.52 21.71
CA ALA A 8 -17.45 32.34 22.41
C ALA A 8 -17.78 31.03 21.68
N ALA A 9 -18.99 30.89 21.13
CA ALA A 9 -19.41 29.70 20.37
C ALA A 9 -18.59 29.51 19.07
N VAL A 10 -18.23 30.59 18.38
CA VAL A 10 -17.40 30.53 17.16
C VAL A 10 -15.95 30.14 17.48
N THR A 11 -15.36 30.67 18.55
CA THR A 11 -14.00 30.28 18.98
C THR A 11 -13.88 28.82 19.39
N VAL A 12 -14.93 28.25 20.02
CA VAL A 12 -14.97 26.83 20.36
C VAL A 12 -15.06 25.95 19.10
N GLY A 13 -15.91 26.31 18.13
CA GLY A 13 -16.03 25.55 16.87
C GLY A 13 -14.75 25.46 16.04
N ILE A 14 -13.90 26.50 16.08
CA ILE A 14 -12.62 26.54 15.36
C ILE A 14 -11.53 25.70 16.08
N LEU A 15 -11.52 25.69 17.41
CA LEU A 15 -10.55 24.88 18.18
C LEU A 15 -10.81 23.37 18.04
N PHE A 16 -12.07 22.95 17.92
CA PHE A 16 -12.41 21.52 17.76
C PHE A 16 -12.17 20.98 16.34
N SER A 17 -12.10 21.84 15.32
CA SER A 17 -11.83 21.40 13.95
C SER A 17 -10.34 21.15 13.68
N GLY A 18 -9.43 21.80 14.41
CA GLY A 18 -7.98 21.54 14.34
C GLY A 18 -7.53 20.25 15.04
N ALA A 19 -8.26 19.79 16.06
CA ALA A 19 -7.92 18.59 16.84
C ALA A 19 -7.97 17.28 16.02
N ILE A 20 -8.79 17.22 14.96
CA ILE A 20 -8.92 16.01 14.12
C ILE A 20 -7.64 15.76 13.30
N ALA A 21 -6.91 16.83 12.93
CA ALA A 21 -5.67 16.71 12.19
C ALA A 21 -4.50 16.15 13.04
N LEU A 22 -4.60 16.24 14.36
CA LEU A 22 -3.58 15.78 15.31
C LEU A 22 -3.85 14.38 15.90
N ALA A 23 -4.95 13.73 15.53
CA ALA A 23 -5.35 12.47 16.16
C ALA A 23 -4.61 11.22 15.65
N TYR A 24 -3.89 11.33 14.53
CA TYR A 24 -2.90 10.35 14.09
C TYR A 24 -1.64 11.12 13.67
N ASP A 25 -0.72 11.29 14.61
CA ASP A 25 0.52 12.06 14.44
C ASP A 25 1.75 11.18 14.13
N GLY A 26 1.59 9.86 14.16
CA GLY A 26 2.63 8.88 13.85
C GLY A 26 3.61 8.60 15.00
N THR A 27 3.33 9.09 16.22
CA THR A 27 4.25 8.93 17.37
C THR A 27 3.86 7.80 18.32
N ASN A 28 2.62 7.31 18.27
CA ASN A 28 2.15 6.19 19.08
C ASN A 28 2.42 4.85 18.38
N CYS A 29 3.39 4.08 18.89
CA CYS A 29 3.85 2.85 18.26
C CYS A 29 3.43 1.59 19.03
N LYS A 30 2.60 0.74 18.42
CA LYS A 30 2.22 -0.57 18.99
C LYS A 30 3.38 -1.57 19.05
N ALA A 31 4.37 -1.37 18.19
CA ALA A 31 5.64 -2.08 18.17
C ALA A 31 6.70 -1.21 17.47
N PRO A 32 8.01 -1.48 17.65
CA PRO A 32 9.06 -0.78 16.90
C PRO A 32 8.81 -0.84 15.38
N GLY A 33 8.75 0.32 14.73
CA GLY A 33 8.48 0.43 13.29
C GLY A 33 7.01 0.30 12.88
N ASN A 34 6.08 0.17 13.83
CA ASN A 34 4.65 0.08 13.56
C ASN A 34 3.87 1.07 14.41
N CYS A 35 3.63 2.25 13.85
CA CYS A 35 2.97 3.36 14.52
C CYS A 35 1.64 3.75 13.89
N TRP A 36 1.09 2.90 13.03
CA TRP A 36 -0.16 3.19 12.32
C TRP A 36 -1.37 3.14 13.27
N GLU A 37 -2.24 4.14 13.14
CA GLU A 37 -3.54 4.24 13.82
C GLU A 37 -4.63 4.71 12.83
N PRO A 38 -5.90 4.29 13.00
CA PRO A 38 -7.00 4.85 12.22
C PRO A 38 -7.27 6.30 12.65
N LYS A 39 -7.51 7.19 11.70
CA LYS A 39 -7.99 8.56 11.99
C LYS A 39 -9.37 8.51 12.67
N PRO A 40 -9.75 9.53 13.48
CA PRO A 40 -11.09 9.60 14.06
C PRO A 40 -12.19 9.44 13.01
N GLY A 41 -13.12 8.50 13.26
CA GLY A 41 -14.21 8.18 12.35
C GLY A 41 -13.88 7.16 11.24
N PHE A 42 -12.65 6.64 11.19
CA PHE A 42 -12.25 5.56 10.28
C PHE A 42 -12.04 4.23 11.04
N PRO A 43 -12.28 3.08 10.39
CA PRO A 43 -12.15 1.79 11.04
C PRO A 43 -10.69 1.32 11.10
N ASP A 44 -10.37 0.52 12.13
CA ASP A 44 -9.06 -0.16 12.25
C ASP A 44 -8.85 -1.23 11.16
N LYS A 45 -9.93 -1.89 10.73
CA LYS A 45 -9.94 -2.84 9.61
C LYS A 45 -10.91 -2.36 8.53
N VAL A 46 -10.44 -2.37 7.28
CA VAL A 46 -11.24 -1.92 6.13
C VAL A 46 -12.17 -3.00 5.56
N GLU A 47 -11.88 -4.27 5.81
CA GLU A 47 -12.70 -5.42 5.37
C GLU A 47 -14.14 -5.29 5.92
N GLY A 48 -15.13 -5.42 5.04
CA GLY A 48 -16.55 -5.28 5.37
C GLY A 48 -17.02 -3.83 5.62
N SER A 49 -16.12 -2.84 5.63
CA SER A 49 -16.48 -1.43 5.78
C SER A 49 -16.91 -0.79 4.45
N LYS A 50 -17.40 0.46 4.49
CA LYS A 50 -17.60 1.26 3.27
C LYS A 50 -16.31 1.60 2.50
N TYR A 51 -15.15 1.33 3.10
CA TYR A 51 -13.82 1.54 2.51
C TYR A 51 -13.15 0.22 2.09
N ASP A 52 -13.89 -0.91 2.10
CA ASP A 52 -13.37 -2.20 1.66
C ASP A 52 -12.94 -2.15 0.19
N PRO A 53 -11.66 -2.38 -0.14
CA PRO A 53 -11.16 -2.29 -1.51
C PRO A 53 -11.57 -3.48 -2.40
N LYS A 54 -12.02 -4.60 -1.81
CA LYS A 54 -12.50 -5.80 -2.53
C LYS A 54 -11.58 -6.26 -3.67
N HIS A 55 -10.26 -6.26 -3.41
CA HIS A 55 -9.29 -6.70 -4.41
C HIS A 55 -9.55 -8.16 -4.83
N ASP A 56 -9.58 -8.41 -6.14
CA ASP A 56 -9.63 -9.77 -6.67
C ASP A 56 -8.27 -10.46 -6.42
N PRO A 57 -8.21 -11.60 -5.69
CA PRO A 57 -6.98 -12.35 -5.47
C PRO A 57 -6.25 -12.72 -6.77
N LYS A 58 -6.98 -12.95 -7.87
CA LYS A 58 -6.39 -13.28 -9.17
C LYS A 58 -5.61 -12.10 -9.76
N GLU A 59 -6.07 -10.88 -9.54
CA GLU A 59 -5.36 -9.67 -10.01
C GLU A 59 -4.09 -9.43 -9.18
N ILE A 60 -4.17 -9.57 -7.85
CA ILE A 60 -3.01 -9.43 -6.96
C ILE A 60 -1.90 -10.43 -7.31
N ALA A 61 -2.27 -11.66 -7.70
CA ALA A 61 -1.32 -12.71 -8.05
C ALA A 61 -0.53 -12.48 -9.36
N LYS A 62 -1.00 -11.59 -10.27
CA LYS A 62 -0.40 -11.41 -11.60
C LYS A 62 1.06 -10.97 -11.57
N GLN A 63 1.43 -10.15 -10.58
CA GLN A 63 2.81 -9.64 -10.46
C GLN A 63 3.79 -10.79 -10.20
N GLN A 64 3.47 -11.67 -9.25
CA GLN A 64 4.30 -12.83 -8.93
C GLN A 64 4.39 -13.80 -10.11
N ALA A 65 3.28 -14.08 -10.79
CA ALA A 65 3.26 -14.95 -11.96
C ALA A 65 4.11 -14.39 -13.12
N SER A 66 4.06 -13.07 -13.33
CA SER A 66 4.91 -12.38 -14.32
C SER A 66 6.40 -12.53 -13.98
N ILE A 67 6.77 -12.33 -12.71
CA ILE A 67 8.15 -12.47 -12.22
C ILE A 67 8.64 -13.90 -12.40
N GLN A 68 7.87 -14.91 -12.01
CA GLN A 68 8.23 -16.32 -12.20
C GLN A 68 8.46 -16.65 -13.67
N GLY A 69 7.57 -16.20 -14.56
CA GLY A 69 7.75 -16.35 -15.99
C GLY A 69 9.01 -15.65 -16.50
N MET A 70 9.37 -14.48 -15.97
CA MET A 70 10.63 -13.79 -16.30
C MET A 70 11.85 -14.57 -15.81
N GLU A 71 11.83 -15.07 -14.57
CA GLU A 71 12.92 -15.85 -13.96
C GLU A 71 13.17 -17.15 -14.73
N GLU A 72 12.11 -17.88 -15.11
CA GLU A 72 12.23 -19.10 -15.91
C GLU A 72 12.87 -18.82 -17.28
N ARG A 73 12.44 -17.74 -17.96
CA ARG A 73 13.04 -17.34 -19.24
C ARG A 73 14.50 -16.92 -19.06
N ASN A 74 14.84 -16.19 -18.00
CA ASN A 74 16.21 -15.78 -17.71
C ASN A 74 17.11 -16.97 -17.41
N LYS A 75 16.63 -17.94 -16.63
CA LYS A 75 17.33 -19.20 -16.36
C LYS A 75 17.70 -19.91 -17.65
N LYS A 76 16.74 -20.11 -18.56
CA LYS A 76 16.99 -20.73 -19.87
C LYS A 76 18.07 -20.00 -20.68
N ARG A 77 18.02 -18.67 -20.72
CA ARG A 77 19.02 -17.85 -21.42
C ARG A 77 20.43 -18.04 -20.84
N VAL A 78 20.56 -17.94 -19.52
CA VAL A 78 21.86 -18.07 -18.84
C VAL A 78 22.43 -19.49 -19.00
N GLU A 79 21.58 -20.52 -18.89
CA GLU A 79 22.02 -21.91 -19.10
C GLU A 79 22.50 -22.15 -20.52
N ASN A 80 21.78 -21.65 -21.53
CA ASN A 80 22.22 -21.73 -22.92
C ASN A 80 23.53 -20.98 -23.15
N PHE A 81 23.66 -19.77 -22.59
CA PHE A 81 24.88 -18.98 -22.71
C PHE A 81 26.08 -19.70 -22.10
N LYS A 82 25.93 -20.29 -20.91
CA LYS A 82 26.98 -21.10 -20.27
C LYS A 82 27.38 -22.32 -21.10
N LYS A 83 26.42 -22.99 -21.75
CA LYS A 83 26.69 -24.20 -22.57
C LYS A 83 27.36 -23.87 -23.91
N THR A 84 26.96 -22.79 -24.56
CA THR A 84 27.34 -22.50 -25.95
C THR A 84 28.38 -21.39 -26.10
N GLY A 85 28.57 -20.56 -25.06
CA GLY A 85 29.38 -19.35 -25.13
C GLY A 85 28.77 -18.22 -25.97
N LYS A 86 27.54 -18.38 -26.50
CA LYS A 86 26.84 -17.39 -27.32
C LYS A 86 25.51 -17.01 -26.68
N TRP A 87 25.27 -15.70 -26.55
CA TRP A 87 24.03 -15.20 -25.97
C TRP A 87 22.87 -15.29 -26.96
N GLU A 88 21.71 -15.79 -26.50
CA GLU A 88 20.45 -15.77 -27.23
C GLU A 88 19.34 -15.30 -26.27
N TYR A 89 18.60 -14.27 -26.67
CA TYR A 89 17.54 -13.66 -25.86
C TYR A 89 16.17 -14.28 -26.13
N ASP A 90 15.91 -14.63 -27.39
CA ASP A 90 14.67 -15.26 -27.83
C ASP A 90 14.65 -16.73 -27.39
N VAL A 91 13.88 -17.01 -26.34
CA VAL A 91 13.79 -18.35 -25.76
C VAL A 91 13.24 -19.40 -26.73
N SER A 92 12.57 -18.99 -27.82
CA SER A 92 12.10 -19.91 -28.87
C SER A 92 13.24 -20.44 -29.75
N LYS A 93 14.40 -19.78 -29.74
CA LYS A 93 15.61 -20.16 -30.51
C LYS A 93 16.64 -20.94 -29.70
N ILE A 94 16.41 -21.10 -28.40
CA ILE A 94 17.26 -21.92 -27.52
C ILE A 94 16.84 -23.39 -27.70
N ALA A 95 17.79 -24.27 -28.03
CA ALA A 95 17.53 -25.70 -28.13
C ALA A 95 16.89 -26.22 -26.83
N GLN A 96 15.75 -26.91 -26.95
CA GLN A 96 15.02 -27.47 -25.80
C GLN A 96 15.81 -28.59 -25.13
#